data_AF-A0A3D4CCN2-F1
#
_entry.id   AF-A0A3D4CCN2-F1
#
_cell.length_a   1.000
_cell.length_b   1.000
_cell.length_c   1.000
_cell.angle_alpha   90.00
_cell.angle_beta   90.00
_cell.angle_gamma   90.00
#
_symmetry.space_group_name_H-M   'P 1'
#
loop_
_entity.id
_entity.type
_entity.pdbx_description
1 polymer ?
#
loop_
_entity_poly.entity_id
_entity_poly.type
_entity_poly.pdbx_seq_one_letter_code
_entity_poly.pdbx_strand_id
1 'polypeptide(L)'
;MTLKELEEYSVIANQIQSFRHEYIPSFIKGVDTTKSNVQSFNIADSTADTAFEMLEINQFVKDEYKRLCEKLKALNDYINSIDNEVVKAIVIQHCCFGKSYDETAKILNYSKSTIYERLKKYFGK
;
A
#
# COMPACT_ATOMS: atom_id res chain seq x y z
N MET A 1 -0.86 11.58 9.88
CA MET A 1 -0.16 10.95 8.75
C MET A 1 0.48 12.03 7.92
N THR A 2 1.76 11.88 7.62
CA THR A 2 2.57 12.77 6.80
C THR A 2 2.76 12.18 5.40
N LEU A 3 3.17 13.00 4.42
CA LEU A 3 3.49 12.49 3.08
C LEU A 3 4.63 11.46 3.12
N LYS A 4 5.64 11.66 3.98
CA LYS A 4 6.76 10.73 4.14
C LYS A 4 6.32 9.36 4.62
N GLU A 5 5.36 9.30 5.56
CA GLU A 5 4.79 8.02 6.02
C GLU A 5 3.99 7.33 4.91
N LEU A 6 3.32 8.10 4.04
CA LEU A 6 2.59 7.54 2.88
C LEU A 6 3.53 7.02 1.80
N GLU A 7 4.69 7.65 1.58
CA GLU A 7 5.70 7.17 0.62
C GLU A 7 6.23 5.77 0.97
N GLU A 8 6.14 5.36 2.25
CA GLU A 8 6.49 4.01 2.70
C GLU A 8 5.46 2.93 2.29
N TYR A 9 4.28 3.33 1.81
CA TYR A 9 3.18 2.41 1.47
C TYR A 9 3.64 1.27 0.55
N SER A 10 4.25 1.61 -0.59
CA SER A 10 4.66 0.63 -1.59
C SER A 10 5.69 -0.36 -1.03
N VAL A 11 6.61 0.13 -0.20
CA VAL A 11 7.64 -0.69 0.47
C VAL A 11 6.98 -1.66 1.45
N ILE A 12 6.07 -1.18 2.29
CA ILE A 12 5.35 -2.01 3.28
C ILE A 12 4.50 -3.08 2.57
N ALA A 13 3.76 -2.69 1.53
CA ALA A 13 2.93 -3.61 0.75
C ALA A 13 3.78 -4.71 0.10
N ASN A 14 4.93 -4.35 -0.48
CA ASN A 14 5.86 -5.31 -1.07
C ASN A 14 6.46 -6.24 -0.02
N GLN A 15 6.82 -5.74 1.17
CA GLN A 15 7.34 -6.58 2.26
C GLN A 15 6.31 -7.62 2.72
N ILE A 16 5.04 -7.21 2.93
CA ILE A 16 3.94 -8.14 3.25
C ILE A 16 3.79 -9.19 2.16
N GLN A 17 3.86 -8.79 0.89
CA GLN A 17 3.81 -9.73 -0.23
C GLN A 17 5.00 -10.70 -0.20
N SER A 18 6.21 -10.25 0.13
CA SER A 18 7.37 -11.13 0.29
C SER A 18 7.18 -12.14 1.42
N PHE A 19 6.69 -11.72 2.59
CA PHE A 19 6.36 -12.64 3.70
C PHE A 19 5.35 -13.70 3.27
N ARG A 20 4.30 -13.31 2.55
CA ARG A 20 3.29 -14.24 2.04
C ARG A 20 3.90 -15.26 1.07
N HIS A 21 4.77 -14.84 0.15
CA HIS A 21 5.42 -15.76 -0.79
C HIS A 21 6.40 -16.70 -0.11
N GLU A 22 7.15 -16.23 0.87
CA GLU A 22 8.20 -17.00 1.54
C GLU A 22 7.60 -18.04 2.50
N TYR A 23 6.60 -17.65 3.28
CA TYR A 23 6.10 -18.47 4.38
C TYR A 23 4.75 -19.13 4.14
N ILE A 24 3.94 -18.66 3.18
CA ILE A 24 2.66 -19.29 2.83
C ILE A 24 2.83 -20.00 1.49
N PRO A 25 3.19 -21.30 1.47
CA PRO A 25 3.41 -22.01 0.22
C PRO A 25 2.06 -22.22 -0.46
N SER A 26 1.78 -21.43 -1.50
CA SER A 26 0.69 -21.66 -2.45
C SER A 26 -0.71 -21.84 -1.84
N PHE A 27 -1.19 -20.86 -1.08
CA PHE A 27 -2.61 -20.47 -1.10
C PHE A 27 -2.73 -19.42 -2.21
N ILE A 28 -3.12 -19.67 -3.46
CA ILE A 28 -4.08 -20.61 -4.04
C ILE A 28 -3.56 -20.96 -5.46
N LYS A 29 -3.43 -22.24 -5.80
CA LYS A 29 -3.15 -22.77 -7.15
C LYS A 29 -4.28 -22.52 -8.19
N GLY A 30 -4.96 -21.39 -8.08
CA GLY A 30 -6.12 -20.99 -8.89
C GLY A 30 -6.26 -19.48 -9.07
N VAL A 31 -5.38 -18.67 -8.48
CA VAL A 31 -5.28 -17.23 -8.78
C VAL A 31 -3.95 -17.00 -9.46
N ASP A 32 -4.01 -16.72 -10.76
CA ASP A 32 -2.86 -16.31 -11.55
C ASP A 32 -2.35 -14.95 -11.03
N THR A 33 -1.32 -14.98 -10.17
CA THR A 33 -0.67 -13.78 -9.63
C THR A 33 0.22 -13.07 -10.66
N THR A 34 0.40 -13.65 -11.86
CA THR A 34 1.07 -12.96 -12.98
C THR A 34 0.15 -11.95 -13.66
N LYS A 35 -1.17 -12.04 -13.42
CA LYS A 35 -2.11 -10.95 -13.68
C LYS A 35 -2.09 -10.00 -12.49
N SER A 36 -1.40 -8.88 -12.66
CA SER A 36 -1.48 -7.73 -11.77
C SER A 36 -2.94 -7.32 -11.59
N ASN A 37 -3.58 -7.79 -10.53
CA ASN A 37 -4.91 -7.35 -10.15
C ASN A 37 -4.73 -6.04 -9.37
N VAL A 38 -4.67 -4.95 -10.12
CA VAL A 38 -4.50 -3.55 -9.65
C VAL A 38 -5.70 -3.05 -8.81
N GLN A 39 -6.66 -3.91 -8.47
CA GLN A 39 -7.90 -3.48 -7.81
C GLN A 39 -8.31 -4.42 -6.68
N SER A 40 -7.63 -4.29 -5.54
CA SER A 40 -8.26 -4.58 -4.25
C SER A 40 -7.62 -3.69 -3.19
N PHE A 41 -8.21 -2.53 -2.92
CA PHE A 41 -7.87 -1.71 -1.74
C PHE A 41 -8.30 -2.39 -0.41
N ASN A 42 -8.79 -3.63 -0.46
CA ASN A 42 -9.14 -4.44 0.70
C ASN A 42 -7.98 -5.38 1.03
N ILE A 43 -7.06 -4.88 1.85
CA ILE A 43 -5.99 -5.69 2.45
C ILE A 43 -6.53 -6.24 3.77
N ALA A 44 -7.43 -7.19 3.65
CA ALA A 44 -7.78 -8.09 4.74
C ALA A 44 -8.14 -9.43 4.08
N ASP A 45 -7.14 -10.11 3.55
CA ASP A 45 -7.30 -11.53 3.26
C ASP A 45 -7.15 -12.25 4.60
N SER A 46 -8.22 -12.26 5.40
CA SER A 46 -8.26 -12.86 6.73
C SER A 46 -7.81 -14.32 6.72
N THR A 47 -7.93 -14.98 5.56
CA THR A 47 -7.45 -16.34 5.32
C THR A 47 -5.93 -16.42 5.30
N ALA A 48 -5.26 -15.49 4.61
CA ALA A 48 -3.81 -15.43 4.54
C ALA A 48 -3.19 -15.07 5.89
N ASP A 49 -3.80 -14.13 6.62
CA ASP A 49 -3.30 -13.70 7.93
C ASP A 49 -3.46 -14.82 8.97
N THR A 50 -4.59 -15.53 8.97
CA THR A 50 -4.81 -16.70 9.83
C THR A 50 -3.86 -17.84 9.49
N ALA A 51 -3.62 -18.10 8.20
CA ALA A 51 -2.66 -19.11 7.76
C ALA A 51 -1.24 -18.78 8.24
N PHE A 52 -0.83 -17.50 8.20
CA PHE A 52 0.49 -17.06 8.67
C PHE A 52 0.67 -17.25 10.18
N GLU A 53 -0.35 -16.96 10.98
CA GLU A 53 -0.30 -17.14 12.44
C GLU A 53 -0.14 -18.63 12.84
N MET A 54 -0.69 -19.55 12.06
CA MET A 54 -0.64 -21.00 12.31
C MET A 54 0.69 -21.67 11.93
N LEU A 55 1.59 -20.98 11.20
CA LEU A 55 2.87 -21.54 10.80
C LEU A 55 3.83 -21.67 11.98
N GLU A 56 4.61 -22.75 12.06
CA GLU A 56 5.70 -22.91 13.03
C GLU A 56 6.95 -22.14 12.59
N ILE A 57 6.84 -20.81 12.52
CA ILE A 57 7.91 -19.89 12.14
C ILE A 57 8.30 -18.97 13.31
N ASN A 58 9.48 -18.36 13.20
CA ASN A 58 10.04 -17.50 14.25
C ASN A 58 9.03 -16.42 14.69
N GLN A 59 8.80 -16.28 16.01
CA GLN A 59 7.87 -15.31 16.57
C GLN A 59 8.17 -13.87 16.13
N PHE A 60 9.45 -13.51 16.00
CA PHE A 60 9.87 -12.20 15.47
C PHE A 60 9.31 -11.93 14.08
N VAL A 61 9.30 -12.95 13.20
CA VAL A 61 8.75 -12.84 11.84
C VAL A 61 7.24 -12.63 11.88
N LYS A 62 6.53 -13.30 12.79
CA LYS A 62 5.09 -13.10 13.02
C LYS A 62 4.77 -11.70 13.50
N ASP A 63 5.51 -11.23 14.49
CA ASP A 63 5.29 -9.91 15.07
C ASP A 63 5.56 -8.81 14.05
N GLU A 64 6.61 -8.95 13.24
CA GLU A 64 6.93 -7.99 12.17
C GLU A 64 5.89 -8.01 11.05
N TYR A 65 5.44 -9.19 10.60
CA TYR A 65 4.35 -9.29 9.61
C TYR A 65 3.08 -8.59 10.11
N LYS A 66 2.68 -8.86 11.36
CA LYS A 66 1.50 -8.24 11.97
C LYS A 66 1.66 -6.72 12.07
N ARG A 67 2.81 -6.23 12.52
CA ARG A 67 3.12 -4.79 12.60
C ARG A 67 3.00 -4.13 11.21
N LEU A 68 3.50 -4.77 10.16
CA LEU A 68 3.39 -4.27 8.79
C LEU A 68 1.94 -4.24 8.31
N CYS A 69 1.15 -5.30 8.55
CA CYS A 69 -0.26 -5.36 8.20
C CYS A 69 -1.08 -4.26 8.91
N GLU A 70 -0.86 -4.06 10.20
CA GLU A 70 -1.51 -2.99 10.97
C GLU A 70 -1.14 -1.60 10.44
N LYS A 71 0.15 -1.38 10.11
CA LYS A 71 0.61 -0.13 9.51
C LYS A 71 -0.01 0.11 8.14
N LEU A 72 -0.07 -0.91 7.30
CA LEU A 72 -0.68 -0.80 5.97
C LEU A 72 -2.18 -0.52 6.05
N LYS A 73 -2.88 -1.11 7.02
CA LYS A 73 -4.28 -0.79 7.31
C LYS A 73 -4.44 0.68 7.70
N ALA A 74 -3.62 1.19 8.62
CA ALA A 74 -3.67 2.60 9.03
C ALA A 74 -3.39 3.57 7.86
N LEU A 75 -2.49 3.21 6.94
CA LEU A 75 -2.23 3.98 5.72
C LEU A 75 -3.45 3.97 4.79
N ASN A 76 -4.07 2.81 4.56
CA ASN A 76 -5.29 2.69 3.76
C ASN A 76 -6.45 3.50 4.35
N ASP A 77 -6.69 3.38 5.66
CA ASP A 77 -7.74 4.12 6.36
C ASP A 77 -7.53 5.63 6.21
N TYR A 78 -6.27 6.10 6.35
CA TYR A 78 -5.94 7.50 6.13
C TYR A 78 -6.21 7.95 4.70
N ILE A 79 -5.73 7.21 3.69
CA ILE A 79 -5.94 7.53 2.27
C ILE A 79 -7.44 7.61 1.95
N ASN A 80 -8.23 6.67 2.47
CA ASN A 80 -9.68 6.65 2.30
C ASN A 80 -10.35 7.87 2.95
N SER A 81 -9.82 8.36 4.08
CA SER A 81 -10.31 9.56 4.77
C SER A 81 -9.91 10.89 4.11
N ILE A 82 -9.08 10.90 3.06
CA ILE A 82 -8.72 12.15 2.36
C ILE A 82 -9.96 12.70 1.63
N ASP A 83 -10.52 13.82 2.10
CA ASP A 83 -11.71 14.41 1.47
C ASP A 83 -11.43 15.04 0.08
N ASN A 84 -10.18 15.46 -0.17
CA ASN A 84 -9.81 16.08 -1.42
C ASN A 84 -9.48 15.01 -2.48
N GLU A 85 -10.43 14.75 -3.38
CA GLU A 85 -10.30 13.73 -4.43
C GLU A 85 -9.05 13.89 -5.31
N VAL A 86 -8.61 15.12 -5.60
CA VAL A 86 -7.38 15.33 -6.36
C VAL A 86 -6.16 14.90 -5.54
N VAL A 87 -6.09 15.27 -4.26
CA VAL A 87 -4.99 14.85 -3.38
C VAL A 87 -5.01 13.33 -3.19
N LYS A 88 -6.18 12.74 -2.97
CA LYS A 88 -6.36 11.28 -2.86
C LYS A 88 -5.84 10.57 -4.11
N ALA A 89 -6.21 11.05 -5.30
CA ALA A 89 -5.74 10.48 -6.57
C ALA A 89 -4.22 10.59 -6.72
N ILE A 90 -3.61 11.73 -6.33
CA ILE A 90 -2.16 11.90 -6.34
C ILE A 90 -1.48 10.88 -5.42
N VAL A 91 -1.96 10.74 -4.19
CA VAL A 91 -1.42 9.80 -3.19
C VAL A 91 -1.55 8.36 -3.69
N ILE A 92 -2.69 7.97 -4.25
CA ILE A 92 -2.89 6.62 -4.80
C ILE A 92 -1.88 6.34 -5.93
N GLN A 93 -1.75 7.24 -6.90
CA GLN A 93 -0.83 7.03 -8.02
C GLN A 93 0.63 6.97 -7.57
N HIS A 94 1.04 7.92 -6.73
CA HIS A 94 2.43 8.03 -6.30
C HIS A 94 2.81 6.98 -5.25
N CYS A 95 2.05 6.91 -4.16
CA CYS A 95 2.39 6.11 -2.98
C CYS A 95 1.94 4.64 -3.12
N CYS A 96 0.76 4.38 -3.69
CA CYS A 96 0.24 3.02 -3.81
C CYS A 96 0.73 2.31 -5.08
N PHE A 97 0.76 3.02 -6.21
CA PHE A 97 1.20 2.44 -7.50
C PHE A 97 2.67 2.72 -7.85
N GLY A 98 3.39 3.43 -6.99
CA GLY A 98 4.82 3.68 -7.16
C GLY A 98 5.16 4.54 -8.37
N LYS A 99 4.20 5.30 -8.92
CA LYS A 99 4.43 6.20 -10.06
C LYS A 99 5.29 7.37 -9.63
N SER A 100 6.22 7.81 -10.47
CA SER A 100 6.92 9.07 -10.22
C SER A 100 5.95 10.26 -10.20
N TYR A 101 6.38 11.38 -9.62
CA TYR A 101 5.61 12.63 -9.68
C TYR A 101 5.32 13.08 -11.12
N ASP A 102 6.24 12.83 -12.05
CA ASP A 102 6.06 13.18 -13.47
C ASP A 102 5.02 12.30 -14.16
N GLU A 103 5.02 10.99 -13.89
CA GLU A 103 3.99 10.08 -14.40
C GLU A 103 2.62 10.40 -13.81
N THR A 104 2.58 10.66 -12.50
CA THR A 104 1.34 11.04 -11.80
C THR A 104 0.75 12.34 -12.37
N ALA A 105 1.60 13.34 -12.61
CA ALA A 105 1.19 14.59 -13.24
C ALA A 105 0.59 14.37 -14.63
N LYS A 106 1.22 13.52 -15.47
CA LYS A 106 0.72 13.16 -16.80
C LYS A 106 -0.63 12.44 -16.72
N ILE A 107 -0.76 11.45 -15.84
CA ILE A 107 -1.99 10.66 -15.65
C ILE A 107 -3.16 11.55 -15.24
N LEU A 108 -2.91 12.50 -14.33
CA LEU A 108 -3.94 13.39 -13.79
C LEU A 108 -4.12 14.68 -14.60
N ASN A 109 -3.43 14.82 -15.73
CA ASN A 109 -3.44 16.02 -16.58
C ASN A 109 -3.14 17.33 -15.81
N TYR A 110 -2.13 17.28 -14.94
CA TYR A 110 -1.61 18.43 -14.20
C TYR A 110 -0.14 18.67 -14.52
N SER A 111 0.35 19.87 -14.19
CA SER A 111 1.78 20.11 -14.14
C SER A 111 2.40 19.50 -12.87
N LYS A 112 3.69 19.17 -12.93
CA LYS A 112 4.44 18.67 -11.76
C LYS A 112 4.38 19.65 -10.58
N SER A 113 4.49 20.96 -10.83
CA SER A 113 4.40 21.99 -9.80
C SER A 113 3.04 22.01 -9.12
N THR A 114 1.95 21.88 -9.90
CA THR A 114 0.59 21.80 -9.35
C THR A 114 0.40 20.61 -8.41
N ILE A 115 1.00 19.46 -8.75
CA ILE A 115 0.98 18.27 -7.88
C ILE A 115 1.68 18.56 -6.55
N TYR A 116 2.91 19.10 -6.60
CA TYR A 116 3.67 19.45 -5.39
C TYR A 116 2.96 20.49 -4.53
N GLU A 117 2.40 21.54 -5.11
CA GLU A 117 1.69 22.58 -4.37
C GLU A 117 0.46 22.04 -3.65
N ARG A 118 -0.30 21.17 -4.31
CA ARG A 118 -1.48 20.53 -3.71
C ARG A 118 -1.09 19.62 -2.54
N LEU A 119 -0.06 18.80 -2.71
CA LEU A 119 0.47 17.96 -1.64
C LEU A 119 1.00 18.80 -0.49
N LYS A 120 1.81 19.82 -0.76
CA LYS A 120 2.37 20.73 0.26
C LYS A 120 1.26 21.45 1.02
N LYS A 121 0.22 21.93 0.33
CA LYS A 121 -0.92 22.62 0.97
C LYS A 121 -1.74 21.69 1.86
N TYR A 122 -1.84 20.41 1.49
CA TYR A 122 -2.61 19.42 2.24
C TYR A 122 -1.83 18.89 3.46
N PHE A 123 -0.58 18.48 3.24
CA PHE A 123 0.28 17.83 4.25
C PHE A 123 1.17 18.79 5.04
N GLY A 124 1.38 20.02 4.56
CA GLY A 124 2.18 21.04 5.23
C GLY A 124 1.40 21.88 6.24
N LYS A 125 0.26 21.37 6.70
CA LYS A 125 -0.49 21.93 7.83
C LYS A 125 -0.01 21.33 9.14
#